data_AF-A0A6M3JY41-F1
#
_entry.id   AF-A0A6M3JY41-F1
#
_cell.length_a   1.000
_cell.length_b   1.000
_cell.length_c   1.000
_cell.angle_alpha   90.00
_cell.angle_beta   90.00
_cell.angle_gamma   90.00
#
_symmetry.space_group_name_H-M   'P 1'
#
loop_
_entity.id
_entity.type
_entity.pdbx_description
1 polymer ?
#
loop_
_entity_poly.entity_id
_entity_poly.type
_entity_poly.pdbx_seq_one_letter_code
_entity_poly.pdbx_strand_id
1 'polypeptide(L)'
;MNCPNCAKDIQPIPFELKATYSSSKRPIEDNISWVKQVMSECVVTGTTQAKLSRLCLMGDWVIKNGERPTLQAVDMQFTQEELDRHWAWMKERKVLFEQVLADGKLLPKAISLPAGMTYLCNWCSYGERCHE
;
A
#
# COMPACT_ATOMS: atom_id res chain seq x y z
N MET A 1 -4.36 6.00 40.27
CA MET A 1 -3.79 7.26 39.76
C MET A 1 -4.13 7.35 38.29
N ASN A 2 -5.08 8.20 37.90
CA ASN A 2 -5.38 8.46 36.49
C ASN A 2 -4.79 9.84 36.16
N CYS A 3 -3.80 9.89 35.28
CA CYS A 3 -3.28 11.16 34.76
C CYS A 3 -4.34 11.78 33.83
N PRO A 4 -4.95 12.93 34.19
CA PRO A 4 -6.03 13.53 33.40
C PRO A 4 -5.58 14.09 32.04
N ASN A 5 -4.27 14.16 31.79
CA ASN A 5 -3.66 14.69 30.55
C ASN A 5 -3.00 13.66 29.64
N CYS A 6 -3.00 12.37 29.99
CA CYS A 6 -2.10 11.40 29.34
C CYS A 6 -2.71 10.64 28.15
N ALA A 7 -3.97 10.89 27.74
CA ALA A 7 -4.62 10.02 26.76
C ALA A 7 -5.71 10.66 25.87
N LYS A 8 -5.90 11.99 25.87
CA LYS A 8 -7.05 12.58 25.14
C LYS A 8 -6.78 13.00 23.70
N ASP A 9 -5.53 13.19 23.29
CA ASP A 9 -5.22 13.73 21.96
C ASP A 9 -4.09 13.01 21.20
N ILE A 10 -3.74 11.77 21.57
CA ILE A 10 -2.79 10.99 20.75
C ILE A 10 -3.58 10.36 19.60
N GLN A 11 -3.52 11.00 18.44
CA GLN A 11 -3.99 10.38 17.20
C GLN A 11 -3.01 9.24 16.85
N PRO A 12 -3.47 8.00 16.64
CA PRO A 12 -2.61 6.93 16.19
C PRO A 12 -1.97 7.30 14.85
N ILE A 13 -0.68 7.03 14.70
CA ILE A 13 0.06 7.21 13.43
C ILE A 13 0.35 5.83 12.87
N PRO A 14 -0.30 5.41 11.78
CA PRO A 14 0.03 4.20 11.05
C PRO A 14 1.51 4.14 10.70
N PHE A 15 2.10 2.97 10.90
CA PHE A 15 3.46 2.66 10.54
C PHE A 15 3.47 1.40 9.68
N GLU A 16 3.88 1.54 8.42
CA GLU A 16 3.96 0.44 7.47
C GLU A 16 5.42 0.12 7.13
N LEU A 17 5.80 -1.15 7.23
CA LEU A 17 7.15 -1.63 6.91
C LEU A 17 7.11 -2.65 5.77
N LYS A 18 7.84 -2.36 4.70
CA LYS A 18 7.99 -3.25 3.54
C LYS A 18 9.41 -3.79 3.45
N ALA A 19 9.56 -5.09 3.23
CA ALA A 19 10.83 -5.68 2.82
C ALA A 19 10.91 -5.75 1.28
N THR A 20 12.05 -5.37 0.69
CA THR A 20 12.22 -5.44 -0.77
C THR A 20 13.66 -5.75 -1.20
N TYR A 21 13.86 -5.83 -2.52
CA TYR A 21 15.17 -5.98 -3.12
C TYR A 21 16.01 -4.70 -3.10
N SER A 22 17.31 -4.81 -2.88
CA SER A 22 18.25 -3.68 -2.90
C SER A 22 18.33 -3.00 -4.28
N SER A 23 18.03 -3.75 -5.34
CA SER A 23 17.95 -3.24 -6.72
C SER A 23 16.72 -2.35 -6.96
N SER A 24 15.80 -2.23 -6.01
CA SER A 24 14.66 -1.31 -6.09
C SER A 24 15.12 0.14 -5.93
N LYS A 25 15.44 0.77 -7.06
CA LYS A 25 16.00 2.15 -7.10
C LYS A 25 14.95 3.26 -6.98
N ARG A 26 13.65 2.93 -7.04
CA ARG A 26 12.60 3.96 -7.00
C ARG A 26 12.41 4.48 -5.57
N PRO A 27 12.12 5.78 -5.39
CA PRO A 27 11.59 6.34 -4.15
C PRO A 27 10.41 5.50 -3.62
N ILE A 28 10.26 5.45 -2.30
CA ILE A 28 9.27 4.56 -1.65
C ILE A 28 7.85 5.11 -1.80
N GLU A 29 7.75 6.43 -1.82
CA GLU A 29 6.56 7.23 -2.10
C GLU A 29 6.06 7.08 -3.55
N ASP A 30 6.91 6.65 -4.49
CA ASP A 30 6.51 6.38 -5.88
C ASP A 30 5.80 5.03 -6.02
N ASN A 31 5.81 4.19 -4.98
CA ASN A 31 5.09 2.93 -4.99
C ASN A 31 3.61 3.16 -4.66
N ILE A 32 2.82 3.47 -5.68
CA ILE A 32 1.38 3.79 -5.58
C ILE A 32 0.60 2.76 -4.76
N SER A 33 0.91 1.45 -4.89
CA SER A 33 0.20 0.40 -4.15
C SER A 33 0.46 0.48 -2.66
N TRP A 34 1.70 0.77 -2.24
CA TRP A 34 2.05 0.94 -0.84
C TRP A 34 1.46 2.23 -0.27
N VAL A 35 1.52 3.33 -1.03
CA VAL A 35 0.89 4.60 -0.64
C VAL A 35 -0.62 4.42 -0.44
N LYS A 36 -1.32 3.75 -1.36
CA LYS A 36 -2.76 3.49 -1.22
C LYS A 36 -3.10 2.59 -0.03
N GLN A 37 -2.23 1.66 0.33
CA GLN A 37 -2.41 0.86 1.54
C GLN A 37 -2.36 1.77 2.78
N VAL A 38 -1.32 2.61 2.88
CA VAL A 38 -1.15 3.56 3.98
C VAL A 38 -2.31 4.57 4.04
N MET A 39 -2.80 5.08 2.91
CA MET A 39 -4.00 5.93 2.88
C MET A 39 -5.23 5.22 3.47
N SER A 40 -5.37 3.91 3.24
CA SER A 40 -6.47 3.12 3.82
C SER A 40 -6.34 3.01 5.33
N GLU A 41 -5.12 2.81 5.83
CA GLU A 41 -4.82 2.78 7.27
C GLU A 41 -5.11 4.14 7.93
N CYS A 42 -4.72 5.25 7.29
CA CYS A 42 -5.07 6.61 7.72
C CYS A 42 -6.59 6.81 7.87
N VAL A 43 -7.38 6.40 6.86
CA VAL A 43 -8.85 6.49 6.92
C VAL A 43 -9.42 5.67 8.08
N VAL A 44 -8.96 4.43 8.26
CA VAL A 44 -9.46 3.54 9.32
C VAL A 44 -9.11 4.05 10.72
N THR A 45 -7.95 4.69 10.86
CA THR A 45 -7.45 5.20 12.14
C THR A 45 -7.84 6.64 12.43
N GLY A 46 -8.50 7.33 11.48
CA GLY A 46 -8.98 8.70 11.64
C GLY A 46 -7.87 9.76 11.65
N THR A 47 -6.72 9.47 11.03
CA THR A 47 -5.58 10.38 10.95
C THR A 47 -5.25 10.77 9.51
N THR A 48 -4.46 11.82 9.34
CA THR A 48 -3.93 12.27 8.04
C THR A 48 -2.43 12.01 7.88
N GLN A 49 -1.80 11.44 8.90
CA GLN A 49 -0.37 11.22 8.98
C GLN A 49 -0.04 9.73 9.05
N ALA A 50 1.03 9.32 8.41
CA ALA A 50 1.57 7.98 8.53
C ALA A 50 3.07 7.95 8.27
N LYS A 51 3.71 6.83 8.58
CA LYS A 51 5.11 6.57 8.24
C LYS A 51 5.21 5.33 7.37
N LEU A 52 5.77 5.49 6.17
CA LEU A 52 6.05 4.38 5.25
C LEU A 52 7.55 4.08 5.29
N SER A 53 7.90 2.84 5.58
CA SER A 53 9.28 2.38 5.69
C SER A 53 9.56 1.22 4.74
N ARG A 54 10.79 1.19 4.22
CA ARG A 54 11.31 0.14 3.36
C ARG A 54 12.64 -0.35 3.88
N LEU A 55 12.70 -1.65 4.16
CA LEU A 55 13.91 -2.36 4.50
C LEU A 55 14.39 -3.14 3.26
N CYS A 56 15.55 -2.77 2.76
CA CYS A 56 16.19 -3.49 1.66
C CYS A 56 16.91 -4.70 2.25
N LEU A 57 16.33 -5.90 2.07
CA LEU A 57 16.86 -7.16 2.64
C LEU A 57 17.39 -8.13 1.58
N MET A 58 16.87 -8.10 0.36
CA MET A 58 17.14 -9.13 -0.64
C MET A 58 18.00 -8.56 -1.78
N GLY A 59 19.20 -9.09 -2.02
CA GLY A 59 20.08 -8.56 -3.06
C GLY A 59 21.52 -9.00 -2.92
N ASP A 60 22.37 -8.58 -3.85
CA ASP A 60 23.80 -8.93 -3.95
C ASP A 60 24.67 -8.34 -2.81
N TRP A 61 24.17 -8.23 -1.59
CA TRP A 61 24.89 -7.68 -0.43
C TRP A 61 26.22 -8.41 -0.18
N VAL A 62 26.21 -9.72 -0.40
CA VAL A 62 27.38 -10.59 -0.23
C VAL A 62 28.26 -10.62 -1.49
N ILE A 63 27.71 -10.30 -2.67
CA ILE A 63 28.37 -10.57 -3.96
C ILE A 63 28.95 -9.30 -4.60
N LYS A 64 28.34 -8.13 -4.42
CA LYS A 64 28.74 -6.94 -5.19
C LYS A 64 29.59 -5.92 -4.44
N ASN A 65 29.29 -5.53 -3.19
CA ASN A 65 29.97 -4.35 -2.61
C ASN A 65 30.08 -4.31 -1.07
N GLY A 66 29.68 -5.36 -0.34
CA GLY A 66 29.69 -5.32 1.14
C GLY A 66 28.72 -4.29 1.75
N GLU A 67 27.70 -3.88 0.99
CA GLU A 67 26.68 -2.96 1.47
C GLU A 67 25.84 -3.61 2.58
N ARG A 68 25.50 -2.83 3.60
CA ARG A 68 24.66 -3.25 4.72
C ARG A 68 23.18 -3.09 4.37
N PRO A 69 22.27 -3.86 4.99
CA PRO A 69 20.84 -3.60 4.90
C PRO A 69 20.53 -2.12 5.19
N THR A 70 19.74 -1.50 4.34
CA THR A 70 19.33 -0.10 4.47
C THR A 70 17.85 -0.01 4.84
N LEU A 71 17.56 0.80 5.85
CA LEU A 71 16.20 1.20 6.21
C LEU A 71 15.98 2.62 5.72
N GLN A 72 14.96 2.81 4.90
CA GLN A 72 14.47 4.11 4.47
C GLN A 72 13.08 4.31 5.06
N ALA A 73 12.79 5.50 5.55
CA ALA A 73 11.47 5.85 6.08
C ALA A 73 11.09 7.25 5.60
N VAL A 74 9.83 7.40 5.22
CA VAL A 74 9.24 8.68 4.83
C VAL A 74 8.03 8.96 5.71
N ASP A 75 7.93 10.20 6.16
CA ASP A 75 6.72 10.69 6.81
C ASP A 75 5.75 11.15 5.72
N MET A 76 4.55 10.59 5.75
CA MET A 76 3.49 10.84 4.78
C MET A 76 2.46 11.76 5.44
N GLN A 77 2.11 12.84 4.77
CA GLN A 77 1.04 13.75 5.15
C GLN A 77 0.05 13.83 3.99
N PHE A 78 -1.19 13.39 4.24
CA PHE A 78 -2.28 13.50 3.28
C PHE A 78 -3.20 14.65 3.68
N THR A 79 -3.92 15.18 2.72
CA THR A 79 -5.09 16.03 2.96
C THR A 79 -6.31 15.14 3.22
N GLN A 80 -7.31 15.68 3.93
CA GLN A 80 -8.57 14.95 4.12
C GLN A 80 -9.24 14.63 2.77
N GLU A 81 -9.16 15.56 1.80
CA GLU A 81 -9.71 15.37 0.45
C GLU A 81 -9.09 14.17 -0.27
N GLU A 82 -7.77 13.99 -0.16
CA GLU A 82 -7.07 12.85 -0.75
C GLU A 82 -7.55 11.52 -0.15
N LEU A 83 -7.71 11.48 1.17
CA LEU A 83 -8.21 10.30 1.89
C LEU A 83 -9.67 9.99 1.52
N ASP A 84 -10.53 11.01 1.44
CA ASP A 84 -11.94 10.84 1.08
C ASP A 84 -12.09 10.33 -0.35
N ARG A 85 -11.31 10.86 -1.30
CA ARG A 85 -11.28 10.42 -2.70
C ARG A 85 -10.78 8.98 -2.82
N HIS A 86 -9.71 8.62 -2.09
CA HIS A 86 -9.22 7.24 -2.05
C HIS A 86 -10.26 6.28 -1.46
N TRP A 87 -10.93 6.68 -0.37
CA TRP A 87 -11.93 5.85 0.27
C TRP A 87 -13.18 5.65 -0.60
N ALA A 88 -13.61 6.68 -1.33
CA ALA A 88 -14.67 6.57 -2.32
C ALA A 88 -14.32 5.54 -3.41
N TRP A 89 -13.10 5.61 -3.95
CA TRP A 89 -12.58 4.64 -4.92
C TRP A 89 -12.53 3.21 -4.37
N MET A 90 -12.14 3.02 -3.11
CA MET A 90 -12.13 1.69 -2.47
C MET A 90 -13.54 1.12 -2.29
N LYS A 91 -14.50 1.94 -1.86
CA LYS A 91 -15.89 1.51 -1.69
C LYS A 91 -16.54 1.10 -3.01
N GLU A 92 -16.30 1.86 -4.08
CA GLU A 92 -16.76 1.50 -5.43
C GLU A 92 -16.23 0.13 -5.84
N ARG A 93 -14.93 -0.12 -5.66
CA ARG A 93 -14.31 -1.42 -6.01
C ARG A 93 -14.83 -2.56 -5.16
N LYS A 94 -15.08 -2.36 -3.86
CA LYS A 94 -15.70 -3.37 -3.00
C LYS A 94 -17.04 -3.84 -3.59
N VAL A 95 -17.90 -2.90 -3.97
CA VAL A 95 -19.21 -3.22 -4.58
C VAL A 95 -19.03 -4.01 -5.88
N LEU A 96 -18.09 -3.60 -6.74
CA LEU A 96 -17.82 -4.33 -7.98
C LEU A 96 -17.29 -5.75 -7.71
N PHE A 97 -16.42 -5.95 -6.73
CA PHE A 97 -15.95 -7.28 -6.33
C PHE A 97 -17.08 -8.16 -5.77
N GLU A 98 -17.97 -7.60 -4.95
CA GLU A 98 -19.13 -8.33 -4.42
C GLU A 98 -20.09 -8.77 -5.54
N GLN A 99 -20.33 -7.92 -6.54
CA GLN A 99 -21.14 -8.27 -7.71
C GLN A 99 -20.49 -9.38 -8.54
N VAL A 100 -19.17 -9.32 -8.76
CA VAL A 100 -18.42 -10.36 -9.48
C VAL A 100 -18.53 -11.72 -8.79
N LEU A 101 -18.38 -11.73 -7.46
CA LEU A 101 -18.50 -12.95 -6.66
C LEU A 101 -19.94 -13.52 -6.70
N ALA A 102 -20.95 -12.67 -6.71
CA ALA A 102 -22.36 -13.08 -6.78
C ALA A 102 -22.75 -13.63 -8.15
N ASP A 103 -22.28 -12.99 -9.23
CA ASP A 103 -22.65 -13.32 -10.61
C ASP A 103 -21.83 -14.49 -11.20
N GLY A 104 -20.72 -14.88 -10.57
CA GLY A 104 -19.78 -15.87 -11.09
C GLY A 104 -19.11 -15.44 -12.41
N LYS A 105 -19.12 -14.15 -12.72
CA LYS A 105 -18.58 -13.57 -13.97
C LYS A 105 -17.11 -13.19 -13.80
N LEU A 106 -16.40 -13.07 -14.92
CA LEU A 106 -15.04 -12.53 -14.96
C LEU A 106 -14.99 -11.09 -14.44
N LEU A 107 -13.86 -10.71 -13.83
CA LEU A 107 -13.61 -9.36 -13.32
C LEU A 107 -13.83 -8.29 -14.41
N PRO A 108 -14.67 -7.26 -14.18
CA PRO A 108 -14.88 -6.18 -15.13
C PRO A 108 -13.56 -5.47 -15.43
N LYS A 109 -13.41 -4.96 -16.67
CA LYS A 109 -12.29 -4.08 -17.03
C LYS A 109 -12.15 -2.87 -16.10
N ALA A 110 -13.21 -2.43 -15.42
CA ALA A 110 -13.15 -1.37 -14.40
C ALA A 110 -12.29 -1.73 -13.17
N ILE A 111 -12.12 -3.03 -12.87
CA ILE A 111 -11.24 -3.53 -11.80
C ILE A 111 -9.82 -3.77 -12.31
N SER A 112 -9.62 -3.76 -13.65
CA SER A 112 -8.31 -3.99 -14.26
C SER A 112 -7.25 -3.07 -13.67
N LEU A 113 -6.03 -3.60 -13.66
CA LEU A 113 -4.87 -2.90 -13.12
C LEU A 113 -4.78 -1.50 -13.74
N PRO A 114 -4.49 -0.45 -12.95
CA PRO A 114 -4.28 0.89 -13.48
C PRO A 114 -3.33 0.87 -14.69
N ALA A 115 -3.54 1.78 -15.66
CA ALA A 115 -2.65 1.92 -16.80
C ALA A 115 -1.17 2.01 -16.33
N GLY A 116 -0.29 1.19 -16.91
CA GLY A 116 1.12 1.09 -16.50
C GLY A 116 1.42 0.07 -15.39
N MET A 117 0.41 -0.62 -14.84
CA MET A 117 0.58 -1.71 -13.87
C MET A 117 0.40 -3.11 -14.46
N THR A 118 0.28 -3.25 -15.78
CA THR A 118 0.12 -4.55 -16.46
C THR A 118 1.27 -5.53 -16.20
N TYR A 119 2.47 -5.03 -15.84
CA TYR A 119 3.59 -5.87 -15.42
C TYR A 119 3.29 -6.74 -14.20
N LEU A 120 2.30 -6.37 -13.37
CA LEU A 120 1.88 -7.18 -12.23
C LEU A 120 1.22 -8.49 -12.66
N CYS A 121 0.70 -8.59 -13.89
CA CYS A 121 0.20 -9.85 -14.44
C CYS A 121 1.32 -10.90 -14.55
N ASN A 122 2.57 -10.48 -14.83
CA ASN A 122 3.71 -11.38 -14.94
C ASN A 122 4.09 -12.06 -13.61
N TRP A 123 3.65 -11.47 -12.50
CA TRP A 123 3.93 -11.95 -11.14
C TRP A 123 2.64 -12.36 -10.41
N CYS A 124 1.51 -12.42 -11.12
CA CYS A 124 0.24 -12.80 -10.54
C CYS A 124 0.21 -14.32 -10.34
N SER A 125 0.00 -14.78 -9.11
CA SER A 125 -0.14 -16.20 -8.76
C SER A 125 -1.33 -16.89 -9.44
N TYR A 126 -2.24 -16.13 -10.04
CA TYR A 126 -3.42 -16.60 -10.75
C TYR A 126 -3.38 -16.30 -12.25
N GLY A 127 -2.23 -15.89 -12.80
CA GLY A 127 -2.10 -15.46 -14.19
C GLY A 127 -2.63 -16.49 -15.19
N GLU A 128 -2.33 -17.77 -14.98
CA GLU A 128 -2.77 -18.88 -15.83
C GLU A 128 -4.30 -19.05 -15.85
N ARG A 129 -4.97 -18.71 -14.75
CA ARG A 129 -6.42 -18.86 -14.57
C ARG A 129 -7.20 -17.58 -14.88
N CYS A 130 -6.51 -16.50 -15.23
CA CYS A 130 -7.15 -15.21 -15.51
C CYS A 130 -7.94 -15.20 -16.84
N HIS A 131 -7.70 -16.21 -17.69
CA HIS A 131 -8.33 -16.37 -19.01
C HIS A 131 -9.29 -17.57 -19.08
N GLU A 132 -9.43 -18.33 -17.99
CA GLU A 132 -10.41 -19.41 -17.82
C GLU A 132 -11.79 -18.84 -17.50
#